data_AF-A0A6N7AA45-F1
#
_entry.id   AF-A0A6N7AA45-F1
#
_cell.length_a   1.000
_cell.length_b   1.000
_cell.length_c   1.000
_cell.angle_alpha   90.00
_cell.angle_beta   90.00
_cell.angle_gamma   90.00
#
_symmetry.space_group_name_H-M   'P 1'
#
loop_
_entity.id
_entity.type
_entity.pdbx_description
1 polymer ?
#
loop_
_entity_poly.entity_id
_entity_poly.type
_entity_poly.pdbx_seq_one_letter_code
_entity_poly.pdbx_strand_id
1 'polypeptide(L)'
;MNPDPSAARQSIRNAWQAIRQGDSGAARRWAEMAAALAPDLEEPWLILAGLAAPRESVEFLERALKINPASERARQAMRWAARRMQETGPGQRRKPALRVRRMP
;
A
#
# COMPACT_ATOMS: atom_id res chain seq x y z
N MET A 1 25.47 3.51 4.03
CA MET A 1 24.57 3.69 5.18
C MET A 1 24.35 2.33 5.82
N ASN A 2 24.60 2.18 7.11
CA ASN A 2 24.14 1.00 7.82
C ASN A 2 22.61 1.05 7.88
N PRO A 3 21.89 -0.03 7.57
CA PRO A 3 20.46 -0.07 7.79
C PRO A 3 20.23 0.18 9.28
N ASP A 4 19.43 1.19 9.62
CA ASP A 4 19.04 1.47 11.00
C ASP A 4 17.66 0.84 11.23
N PRO A 5 17.61 -0.37 11.84
CA PRO A 5 16.34 -1.07 12.02
C PRO A 5 15.42 -0.33 12.99
N SER A 6 15.97 0.52 13.86
CA SER A 6 15.20 1.29 14.83
C SER A 6 14.49 2.47 14.15
N ALA A 7 15.19 3.20 13.28
CA ALA A 7 14.63 4.28 12.49
C ALA A 7 13.61 3.78 11.46
N ALA A 8 13.87 2.63 10.84
CA ALA A 8 12.92 1.98 9.93
C ALA A 8 11.62 1.60 10.67
N ARG A 9 11.72 0.97 11.84
CA ARG A 9 10.56 0.62 12.67
C ARG A 9 9.77 1.84 13.13
N GLN A 10 10.44 2.95 13.48
CA GLN A 10 9.75 4.20 13.81
C GLN A 10 9.00 4.76 12.59
N SER A 11 9.61 4.72 11.41
CA SER A 11 8.99 5.17 10.18
C SER A 11 7.75 4.33 9.84
N ILE A 12 7.81 3.01 10.02
CA ILE A 12 6.63 2.12 9.90
C ILE A 12 5.51 2.53 10.88
N ARG A 13 5.84 2.82 12.14
CA ARG A 13 4.85 3.28 13.14
C ARG A 13 4.18 4.58 12.70
N ASN A 14 4.97 5.55 12.20
CA ASN A 14 4.47 6.83 11.71
C ASN A 14 3.56 6.63 10.48
N ALA A 15 3.92 5.72 9.56
CA ALA A 15 3.10 5.39 8.41
C ALA A 15 1.72 4.87 8.84
N TRP A 16 1.68 3.92 9.79
CA TRP A 16 0.41 3.43 10.34
C TRP A 16 -0.41 4.51 11.03
N GLN A 17 0.25 5.43 11.74
CA GLN A 17 -0.43 6.55 12.38
C GLN A 17 -1.03 7.51 11.34
N ALA A 18 -0.34 7.77 10.25
CA ALA A 18 -0.85 8.59 9.15
C ALA A 18 -2.05 7.92 8.44
N ILE A 19 -2.00 6.60 8.24
CA ILE A 19 -3.15 5.82 7.71
C ILE A 19 -4.37 5.99 8.62
N ARG A 20 -4.20 5.85 9.95
CA ARG A 20 -5.30 6.04 10.91
C ARG A 20 -5.89 7.45 10.89
N GLN A 21 -5.08 8.44 10.53
CA GLN A 21 -5.52 9.84 10.39
C GLN A 21 -6.11 10.15 9.00
N GLY A 22 -6.11 9.19 8.08
CA GLY A 22 -6.54 9.39 6.69
C GLY A 22 -5.53 10.13 5.81
N ASP A 23 -4.33 10.42 6.33
CA ASP A 23 -3.26 11.08 5.57
C ASP A 23 -2.44 10.07 4.77
N SER A 24 -2.94 9.77 3.58
CA SER A 24 -2.29 8.83 2.65
C SER A 24 -0.94 9.35 2.13
N GLY A 25 -0.77 10.68 2.05
CA GLY A 25 0.46 11.31 1.57
C GLY A 25 1.59 11.15 2.58
N ALA A 26 1.33 11.51 3.85
CA ALA A 26 2.29 11.27 4.92
C ALA A 26 2.58 9.78 5.10
N ALA A 27 1.55 8.92 5.03
CA ALA A 27 1.73 7.48 5.13
C ALA A 27 2.71 6.94 4.07
N ARG A 28 2.56 7.39 2.82
CA ARG A 28 3.46 7.02 1.72
C ARG A 28 4.90 7.47 2.00
N ARG A 29 5.11 8.72 2.39
CA ARG A 29 6.46 9.25 2.68
C ARG A 29 7.15 8.48 3.81
N TRP A 30 6.42 8.16 4.87
CA TRP A 30 6.97 7.38 5.99
C TRP A 30 7.32 5.94 5.56
N ALA A 31 6.50 5.32 4.73
CA ALA A 31 6.76 3.98 4.21
C ALA A 31 7.94 3.95 3.23
N GLU A 32 8.07 4.95 2.34
CA GLU A 32 9.23 5.11 1.45
C GLU A 32 10.53 5.27 2.25
N MET A 33 10.50 6.08 3.31
CA MET A 33 11.66 6.23 4.19
C MET A 33 12.00 4.93 4.92
N ALA A 34 11.00 4.19 5.41
CA ALA A 34 11.23 2.90 6.02
C ALA A 34 11.87 1.89 5.04
N ALA A 35 11.40 1.85 3.78
CA ALA A 35 11.95 1.01 2.74
C ALA A 35 13.39 1.39 2.36
N ALA A 36 13.73 2.69 2.38
CA ALA A 36 15.09 3.15 2.13
C ALA A 36 16.05 2.80 3.29
N LEU A 37 15.55 2.85 4.54
CA LEU A 37 16.34 2.54 5.73
C LEU A 37 16.54 1.04 5.94
N ALA A 38 15.54 0.22 5.62
CA ALA A 38 15.56 -1.23 5.78
C ALA A 38 14.84 -1.89 4.58
N PRO A 39 15.53 -2.04 3.43
CA PRO A 39 14.96 -2.61 2.22
C PRO A 39 14.68 -4.11 2.31
N ASP A 40 15.18 -4.76 3.36
CA ASP A 40 15.03 -6.16 3.73
C ASP A 40 13.81 -6.43 4.62
N LEU A 41 13.05 -5.41 5.00
CA LEU A 41 11.78 -5.57 5.71
C LEU A 41 10.61 -5.62 4.72
N GLU A 42 9.66 -6.53 4.93
CA GLU A 42 8.48 -6.63 4.07
C GLU A 42 7.43 -5.55 4.38
N GLU A 43 7.30 -5.11 5.64
CA GLU A 43 6.24 -4.20 6.06
C GLU A 43 6.17 -2.87 5.29
N PRO A 44 7.28 -2.16 5.02
CA PRO A 44 7.25 -0.92 4.24
C PRO A 44 6.63 -1.13 2.86
N TRP A 45 6.98 -2.22 2.19
CA TRP A 45 6.47 -2.56 0.85
C TRP A 45 4.98 -2.93 0.89
N LEU A 46 4.53 -3.63 1.93
CA LEU A 46 3.11 -3.91 2.12
C LEU A 46 2.29 -2.65 2.34
N ILE A 47 2.83 -1.67 3.08
CA ILE A 47 2.18 -0.38 3.29
C ILE A 47 2.11 0.40 1.97
N LEU A 48 3.21 0.48 1.23
CA LEU A 48 3.25 1.14 -0.08
C LEU A 48 2.25 0.52 -1.06
N ALA A 49 2.17 -0.80 -1.09
CA ALA A 49 1.20 -1.52 -1.90
C ALA A 49 -0.26 -1.16 -1.57
N GLY A 50 -0.58 -0.99 -0.28
CA GLY A 50 -1.92 -0.60 0.16
C GLY A 50 -2.31 0.84 -0.21
N LEU A 51 -1.32 1.72 -0.36
CA LEU A 51 -1.52 3.14 -0.70
C LEU A 51 -1.45 3.41 -2.21
N ALA A 52 -0.83 2.52 -2.97
CA ALA A 52 -0.59 2.70 -4.40
C ALA A 52 -1.78 2.30 -5.28
N ALA A 53 -1.74 2.72 -6.55
CA ALA A 53 -2.70 2.25 -7.55
C ALA A 53 -2.52 0.73 -7.80
N PRO A 54 -3.54 0.01 -8.28
CA PRO A 54 -3.47 -1.45 -8.46
C PRO A 54 -2.30 -1.95 -9.32
N ARG A 55 -1.78 -1.14 -10.25
CA ARG A 55 -0.61 -1.48 -11.06
C ARG A 55 0.69 -1.35 -10.27
N GLU A 56 0.89 -0.21 -9.63
CA GLU A 56 2.07 0.06 -8.79
C GLU A 56 2.10 -0.86 -7.55
N SER A 57 0.94 -1.24 -7.01
CA SER A 57 0.87 -2.11 -5.84
C SER A 57 1.47 -3.49 -6.11
N VAL A 58 1.37 -4.00 -7.34
CA VAL A 58 1.98 -5.28 -7.72
C VAL A 58 3.51 -5.23 -7.56
N GLU A 59 4.16 -4.17 -8.02
CA GLU A 59 5.62 -4.02 -7.92
C GLU A 59 6.10 -4.05 -6.46
N PHE A 60 5.38 -3.36 -5.58
CA PHE A 60 5.68 -3.36 -4.14
C PHE A 60 5.42 -4.74 -3.50
N LEU A 61 4.34 -5.41 -3.88
CA LEU A 61 4.02 -6.74 -3.35
C LEU A 61 4.99 -7.82 -3.82
N GLU A 62 5.47 -7.73 -5.07
CA GLU A 62 6.55 -8.59 -5.56
C GLU A 62 7.83 -8.39 -4.75
N ARG A 63 8.14 -7.13 -4.37
CA ARG A 63 9.28 -6.84 -3.49
C ARG A 63 9.09 -7.45 -2.11
N ALA A 64 7.90 -7.31 -1.52
CA ALA A 64 7.57 -7.93 -0.24
C ALA A 64 7.70 -9.46 -0.29
N LEU A 65 7.23 -10.10 -1.37
CA LEU A 65 7.34 -11.55 -1.55
C LEU A 65 8.77 -12.03 -1.82
N LYS A 66 9.62 -11.22 -2.45
CA LYS A 66 11.05 -11.52 -2.59
C LYS A 66 11.75 -11.55 -1.23
N ILE A 67 11.31 -10.71 -0.29
CA ILE A 67 11.83 -10.63 1.07
C ILE A 67 11.27 -11.78 1.91
N ASN A 68 9.95 -11.96 1.90
CA ASN A 68 9.25 -13.01 2.62
C ASN A 68 8.29 -13.77 1.67
N PRO A 69 8.76 -14.84 1.01
CA PRO A 69 7.92 -15.65 0.13
C PRO A 69 6.74 -16.32 0.84
N ALA A 70 6.89 -16.58 2.14
CA ALA A 70 5.86 -17.20 2.97
C ALA A 70 4.76 -16.22 3.40
N SER A 71 4.89 -14.92 3.10
CA SER A 71 3.95 -13.88 3.52
C SER A 71 2.53 -14.10 2.97
N GLU A 72 1.67 -14.63 3.83
CA GLU A 72 0.22 -14.78 3.58
C GLU A 72 -0.41 -13.44 3.19
N ARG A 73 -0.01 -12.35 3.88
CA ARG A 73 -0.53 -11.00 3.65
C ARG A 73 -0.18 -10.49 2.26
N ALA A 74 1.08 -10.65 1.84
CA ALA A 74 1.50 -10.25 0.50
C ALA A 74 0.79 -11.05 -0.60
N ARG A 75 0.66 -12.38 -0.42
CA ARG A 75 -0.08 -13.25 -1.36
C ARG A 75 -1.56 -12.87 -1.45
N GLN A 76 -2.21 -12.53 -0.35
CA GLN A 76 -3.59 -12.05 -0.33
C GLN A 76 -3.74 -10.70 -1.03
N ALA A 77 -2.83 -9.76 -0.75
CA ALA A 77 -2.83 -8.45 -1.39
C ALA A 77 -2.60 -8.55 -2.92
N MET A 78 -1.77 -9.49 -3.39
CA MET A 78 -1.57 -9.75 -4.83
C MET A 78 -2.87 -10.18 -5.52
N ARG A 79 -3.63 -11.09 -4.88
CA ARG A 79 -4.94 -11.51 -5.41
C ARG A 79 -5.92 -10.35 -5.49
N TRP A 80 -5.94 -9.50 -4.48
CA TRP A 80 -6.78 -8.29 -4.48
C TRP A 80 -6.37 -7.30 -5.58
N ALA A 81 -5.06 -7.07 -5.76
CA ALA A 81 -4.53 -6.18 -6.80
C ALA A 81 -4.88 -6.69 -8.21
N ALA A 82 -4.67 -7.98 -8.45
CA ALA A 82 -5.00 -8.62 -9.72
C ALA A 82 -6.50 -8.51 -10.06
N ARG A 83 -7.38 -8.74 -9.08
CA ARG A 83 -8.83 -8.57 -9.25
C ARG A 83 -9.20 -7.13 -9.61
N ARG A 84 -8.62 -6.16 -8.90
CA ARG A 84 -8.86 -4.73 -9.17
C ARG A 84 -8.38 -4.29 -10.54
N MET A 85 -7.26 -4.84 -11.04
CA MET A 85 -6.78 -4.58 -12.41
C MET A 85 -7.74 -5.08 -13.48
N GLN A 86 -8.39 -6.23 -13.26
CA GLN A 86 -9.43 -6.75 -14.17
C GLN A 86 -10.69 -5.87 -14.17
N GLU A 87 -11.09 -5.36 -13.00
CA GLU A 87 -12.24 -4.46 -12.86
C GLU A 87 -11.96 -3.04 -13.41
N THR A 88 -10.69 -2.64 -13.53
CA THR A 88 -10.26 -1.32 -14.03
C THR A 88 -9.78 -1.31 -15.49
N GLY A 89 -10.13 -2.33 -16.28
CA GLY A 89 -10.03 -2.27 -17.75
C GLY A 89 -10.77 -1.05 -18.33
N PRO A 90 -10.46 -0.61 -19.57
CA PRO A 90 -10.80 0.72 -20.12
C PRO A 90 -12.30 1.06 -20.28
N GLY A 91 -13.21 0.31 -19.64
CA GLY A 91 -14.65 0.54 -19.63
C GLY A 91 -15.23 1.20 -18.38
N GLN A 92 -14.50 1.35 -17.26
CA GLN A 92 -15.13 1.85 -16.02
C GLN A 92 -15.00 3.37 -15.85
N ARG A 93 -15.82 4.09 -16.63
CA ARG A 93 -16.26 5.45 -16.31
C ARG A 93 -16.85 5.46 -14.89
N ARG A 94 -16.28 6.33 -14.04
CA ARG A 94 -16.91 7.10 -12.95
C ARG A 94 -17.85 6.32 -12.02
N LYS A 95 -17.45 6.17 -10.76
CA LYS A 95 -18.41 5.95 -9.66
C LYS A 95 -19.53 7.02 -9.75
N PRO A 96 -20.82 6.66 -9.85
CA PRO A 96 -21.86 7.64 -9.62
C PRO A 96 -21.81 7.99 -8.13
N ALA A 97 -21.43 9.24 -7.83
CA ALA A 97 -21.67 9.81 -6.52
C ALA A 97 -23.18 9.68 -6.28
N LEU A 98 -23.54 8.97 -5.20
CA LEU A 98 -24.92 8.82 -4.77
C LEU A 98 -25.55 10.21 -4.67
N ARG A 99 -26.40 10.54 -5.65
CA ARG A 99 -27.31 11.66 -5.57
C ARG A 99 -28.39 11.21 -4.60
N VAL A 100 -28.23 11.55 -3.32
CA VAL A 100 -29.27 11.40 -2.31
C VAL A 100 -30.47 12.20 -2.80
N ARG A 101 -31.43 11.49 -3.37
CA ARG A 101 -32.70 12.02 -3.85
C ARG A 101 -33.53 12.31 -2.61
N ARG A 102 -33.49 13.56 -2.14
CA ARG A 102 -34.46 14.10 -1.20
C ARG A 102 -35.65 14.59 -2.02
N MET A 103 -36.78 13.91 -1.90
CA MET A 103 -38.14 14.30 -2.31
C MET A 103 -39.11 13.52 -1.43
N PRO A 104 -40.32 14.02 -1.15
CA PRO A 104 -40.84 15.38 -1.30
C PRO A 104 -40.80 16.19 0.02
#